data_AF-A0A328KYX8-F1
#
_entry.id   AF-A0A328KYX8-F1
#
_cell.length_a   1.000
_cell.length_b   1.000
_cell.length_c   1.000
_cell.angle_alpha   90.00
_cell.angle_beta   90.00
_cell.angle_gamma   90.00
#
_symmetry.space_group_name_H-M   'P 1'
#
loop_
_entity.id
_entity.type
_entity.pdbx_description
1 polymer ?
#
loop_
_entity_poly.entity_id
_entity_poly.type
_entity_poly.pdbx_seq_one_letter_code
_entity_poly.pdbx_strand_id
1 'polypeptide(L)'
;MKKYTLYLLMLLTILFLSACSNSAQPKEENDVQSIKDVTIKIPETIFTSSKKNETINENEMKQNIKTYLDYSGELDENIVPLSSSMSDENVTESDREKLKQLVDLAQQNDANFHDFISNNTIPDDYKKPSKEMYEFISASTALSVELEHELDKIAQDGNLFKTDFSFTKRFEKVNGRKQKEIEKFLKEKNIRTEYFNK
;
A
#
# COMPACT_ATOMS: atom_id res chain seq x y z
N MET A 1 -47.45 26.06 -43.29
CA MET A 1 -46.01 26.17 -43.62
C MET A 1 -45.20 25.98 -42.35
N LYS A 2 -44.99 24.72 -41.93
CA LYS A 2 -44.49 24.33 -40.59
C LYS A 2 -43.37 23.27 -40.67
N LYS A 3 -42.66 23.20 -41.80
CA LYS A 3 -41.58 22.22 -42.04
C LYS A 3 -40.20 22.86 -42.26
N TYR A 4 -40.12 24.19 -42.30
CA TYR A 4 -38.85 24.91 -42.55
C TYR A 4 -38.21 25.49 -41.29
N THR A 5 -38.94 25.57 -40.17
CA THR A 5 -38.40 26.05 -38.89
C THR A 5 -37.52 25.02 -38.17
N LEU A 6 -37.70 23.72 -38.43
CA LEU A 6 -36.88 22.67 -37.83
C LEU A 6 -35.50 22.56 -38.49
N TYR A 7 -35.40 22.88 -39.79
CA TYR A 7 -34.13 22.85 -40.52
C TYR A 7 -33.24 24.05 -40.22
N LEU A 8 -33.81 25.22 -39.86
CA LEU A 8 -33.03 26.39 -39.50
C LEU A 8 -32.37 26.24 -38.10
N LEU A 9 -33.00 25.51 -37.18
CA LEU A 9 -32.45 25.25 -35.85
C LEU A 9 -31.31 24.21 -35.88
N MET A 10 -31.34 23.27 -36.83
CA MET A 10 -30.31 22.24 -36.95
C MET A 10 -29.04 22.73 -37.70
N LEU A 11 -29.12 23.83 -38.45
CA LEU A 11 -27.96 24.41 -39.13
C LEU A 11 -27.11 25.32 -38.21
N LEU A 12 -27.69 25.81 -37.10
CA LEU A 12 -27.00 26.73 -36.18
C LEU A 12 -26.07 26.01 -35.18
N THR A 13 -26.20 24.69 -35.03
CA THR A 13 -25.39 23.89 -34.08
C THR A 13 -24.05 23.43 -34.67
N ILE A 14 -23.82 23.59 -35.98
CA ILE A 14 -22.60 23.12 -36.66
C ILE A 14 -21.44 24.14 -36.56
N LEU A 15 -21.71 25.37 -36.13
CA LEU A 15 -20.70 26.44 -36.04
C LEU A 15 -19.99 26.56 -34.68
N PHE A 16 -20.21 25.63 -33.74
CA PHE A 16 -19.50 25.60 -32.45
C PHE A 16 -18.42 24.51 -32.35
N LEU A 17 -18.02 23.87 -33.46
CA LEU A 17 -16.94 22.88 -33.47
C LEU A 17 -15.54 23.47 -33.79
N SER A 18 -15.38 24.79 -33.70
CA SER A 18 -14.11 25.47 -34.02
C SER A 18 -13.54 26.21 -32.80
N ALA A 19 -13.33 25.51 -31.69
CA ALA A 19 -12.42 25.94 -30.64
C ALA A 19 -11.94 24.77 -29.74
N CYS A 20 -11.65 23.60 -30.30
CA CYS A 20 -10.53 22.81 -29.77
C CYS A 20 -9.28 23.36 -30.46
N SER A 21 -8.85 24.55 -30.04
CA SER A 21 -7.48 24.97 -30.32
C SER A 21 -6.58 23.84 -29.83
N ASN A 22 -5.57 23.51 -30.61
CA ASN A 22 -4.40 22.78 -30.16
C ASN A 22 -3.77 23.51 -28.95
N SER A 23 -4.38 23.40 -27.77
CA SER A 23 -3.60 23.30 -26.56
C SER A 23 -2.94 21.95 -26.71
N ALA A 24 -1.70 21.96 -27.20
CA ALA A 24 -0.78 20.90 -26.89
C ALA A 24 -0.99 20.62 -25.40
N GLN A 25 -1.67 19.51 -25.09
CA GLN A 25 -1.49 18.90 -23.79
C GLN A 25 0.03 18.84 -23.65
N PRO A 26 0.61 19.33 -22.55
CA PRO A 26 1.91 18.84 -22.21
C PRO A 26 1.74 17.32 -22.30
N LYS A 27 2.52 16.67 -23.17
CA LYS A 27 2.90 15.31 -22.86
C LYS A 27 3.58 15.47 -21.52
N GLU A 28 2.83 15.32 -20.44
CA GLU A 28 3.41 14.72 -19.27
C GLU A 28 3.89 13.37 -19.80
N GLU A 29 5.16 13.35 -20.23
CA GLU A 29 6.02 12.25 -19.86
C GLU A 29 5.90 12.18 -18.34
N ASN A 30 4.82 11.54 -17.87
CA ASN A 30 4.88 10.83 -16.63
C ASN A 30 5.91 9.76 -16.94
N ASP A 31 7.17 10.10 -16.66
CA ASP A 31 8.25 9.15 -16.48
C ASP A 31 7.85 8.34 -15.24
N VAL A 32 6.80 7.53 -15.39
CA VAL A 32 6.38 6.57 -14.38
C VAL A 32 7.51 5.56 -14.43
N GLN A 33 8.48 5.75 -13.53
CA GLN A 33 9.49 4.75 -13.23
C GLN A 33 8.77 3.41 -13.22
N SER A 34 9.15 2.50 -14.12
CA SER A 34 8.55 1.18 -14.12
C SER A 34 8.71 0.62 -12.72
N ILE A 35 7.66 -0.03 -12.20
CA ILE A 35 7.74 -0.72 -10.90
C ILE A 35 8.95 -1.68 -10.90
N LYS A 36 9.39 -2.15 -12.07
CA LYS A 36 10.57 -3.01 -12.26
C LYS A 36 11.93 -2.32 -12.14
N ASP A 37 11.99 -0.99 -12.26
CA ASP A 37 13.24 -0.21 -12.20
C ASP A 37 13.56 0.28 -10.78
N VAL A 38 12.77 -0.14 -9.78
CA VAL A 38 13.01 0.17 -8.37
C VAL A 38 14.19 -0.65 -7.86
N THR A 39 15.20 0.03 -7.29
CA THR A 39 16.34 -0.65 -6.66
C THR A 39 15.87 -1.31 -5.36
N ILE A 40 15.79 -2.64 -5.36
CA ILE A 40 15.36 -3.42 -4.19
C ILE A 40 16.45 -3.41 -3.12
N LYS A 41 16.10 -2.94 -1.93
CA LYS A 41 16.93 -2.92 -0.71
C LYS A 41 16.23 -3.69 0.39
N ILE A 42 17.01 -4.40 1.21
CA ILE A 42 16.50 -4.97 2.45
C ILE A 42 16.75 -3.91 3.53
N PRO A 43 15.70 -3.42 4.21
CA PRO A 43 15.87 -2.49 5.32
C PRO A 43 16.76 -3.10 6.40
N GLU A 44 17.70 -2.31 6.94
CA GLU A 44 18.60 -2.77 8.00
C GLU A 44 17.87 -2.97 9.34
N THR A 45 16.72 -2.29 9.50
CA THR A 45 15.97 -2.29 10.75
C THR A 45 14.47 -2.30 10.48
N ILE A 46 13.72 -2.67 11.51
CA ILE A 46 12.25 -2.63 11.56
C ILE A 46 11.83 -1.99 12.89
N PHE A 47 10.52 -1.79 13.07
CA PHE A 47 9.99 -1.39 14.37
C PHE A 47 10.39 -2.40 15.44
N THR A 48 10.98 -1.91 16.53
CA THR A 48 11.34 -2.71 17.70
C THR A 48 11.05 -1.92 18.97
N SER A 49 10.62 -2.62 20.02
CA SER A 49 10.50 -2.06 21.36
C SER A 49 10.73 -3.15 22.38
N SER A 50 11.55 -2.88 23.38
CA SER A 50 11.77 -3.77 24.53
C SER A 50 10.78 -3.53 25.67
N LYS A 51 9.90 -2.52 25.53
CA LYS A 51 9.00 -2.07 26.60
C LYS A 51 7.85 -3.04 26.82
N LYS A 52 7.62 -3.39 28.09
CA LYS A 52 6.55 -4.28 28.50
C LYS A 52 6.00 -3.86 29.87
N ASN A 53 4.67 -3.86 29.99
CA ASN A 53 3.94 -3.43 31.18
C ASN A 53 4.24 -1.99 31.60
N GLU A 54 4.62 -1.13 30.66
CA GLU A 54 4.89 0.28 30.90
C GLU A 54 3.68 1.16 30.56
N THR A 55 3.66 2.38 31.13
CA THR A 55 2.72 3.43 30.71
C THR A 55 3.39 4.30 29.65
N ILE A 56 2.85 4.25 28.43
CA ILE A 56 3.36 4.99 27.28
C ILE A 56 2.67 6.35 27.23
N ASN A 57 3.45 7.42 27.13
CA ASN A 57 2.91 8.77 26.98
C ASN A 57 2.57 9.09 25.50
N GLU A 58 1.82 10.17 25.28
CA GLU A 58 1.37 10.56 23.94
C GLU A 58 2.51 10.78 22.95
N ASN A 59 3.58 11.47 23.36
CA ASN A 59 4.71 11.76 22.46
C ASN A 59 5.43 10.48 22.02
N GLU A 60 5.64 9.57 22.97
CA GLU A 60 6.22 8.26 22.70
C GLU A 60 5.30 7.45 21.78
N MET A 61 4.00 7.46 22.01
CA MET A 61 3.04 6.76 21.15
C MET A 61 3.06 7.30 19.71
N LYS A 62 3.09 8.63 19.53
CA LYS A 62 3.22 9.28 18.21
C LYS A 62 4.47 8.81 17.47
N GLN A 63 5.62 8.80 18.16
CA GLN A 63 6.88 8.37 17.55
C GLN A 63 6.84 6.90 17.17
N ASN A 64 6.33 6.02 18.04
CA ASN A 64 6.25 4.58 17.75
C ASN A 64 5.30 4.28 16.59
N ILE A 65 4.15 4.96 16.49
CA ILE A 65 3.25 4.85 15.32
C ILE A 65 3.98 5.28 14.05
N LYS A 66 4.65 6.44 14.07
CA LYS A 66 5.42 6.93 12.90
C LYS A 66 6.44 5.89 12.46
N THR A 67 7.28 5.43 13.38
CA THR A 67 8.32 4.44 13.09
C THR A 67 7.74 3.15 12.51
N TYR A 68 6.66 2.64 13.10
CA TYR A 68 5.98 1.44 12.60
C TYR A 68 5.47 1.61 11.16
N LEU A 69 4.76 2.70 10.89
CA LEU A 69 4.20 2.97 9.56
C LEU A 69 5.30 3.22 8.53
N ASP A 70 6.34 3.97 8.86
CA ASP A 70 7.43 4.26 7.92
C ASP A 70 8.19 2.99 7.53
N TYR A 71 8.53 2.12 8.49
CA TYR A 71 9.16 0.83 8.16
C TYR A 71 8.24 -0.11 7.40
N SER A 72 6.92 -0.08 7.68
CA SER A 72 5.95 -0.82 6.86
C SER A 72 5.98 -0.33 5.40
N GLY A 73 6.15 0.98 5.21
CA GLY A 73 6.17 1.63 3.90
C GLY A 73 7.43 1.29 3.13
N GLU A 74 8.58 1.34 3.80
CA GLU A 74 9.87 0.94 3.23
C GLU A 74 9.86 -0.54 2.81
N LEU A 75 9.27 -1.42 3.62
CA LEU A 75 9.11 -2.84 3.28
C LEU A 75 8.19 -3.01 2.06
N ASP A 76 7.02 -2.35 2.04
CA ASP A 76 6.09 -2.41 0.92
C ASP A 76 6.72 -1.89 -0.39
N GLU A 77 7.56 -0.85 -0.33
CA GLU A 77 8.31 -0.32 -1.48
C GLU A 77 9.28 -1.31 -2.12
N ASN A 78 9.69 -2.34 -1.38
CA ASN A 78 10.61 -3.35 -1.87
C ASN A 78 9.89 -4.65 -2.20
N ILE A 79 8.87 -5.03 -1.41
CA ILE A 79 8.07 -6.24 -1.63
C ILE A 79 7.26 -6.14 -2.91
N VAL A 80 6.53 -5.04 -3.13
CA VAL A 80 5.63 -4.88 -4.28
C VAL A 80 6.39 -4.97 -5.62
N PRO A 81 7.49 -4.23 -5.86
CA PRO A 81 8.21 -4.35 -7.12
C PRO A 81 8.90 -5.69 -7.30
N LEU A 82 9.52 -6.23 -6.24
CA LEU A 82 10.21 -7.52 -6.33
C LEU A 82 9.22 -8.65 -6.63
N SER A 83 8.09 -8.72 -5.93
CA SER A 83 7.04 -9.71 -6.23
C SER A 83 6.47 -9.55 -7.64
N SER A 84 6.34 -8.33 -8.14
CA SER A 84 5.88 -8.05 -9.50
C SER A 84 6.86 -8.49 -10.58
N SER A 85 8.17 -8.54 -10.29
CA SER A 85 9.17 -9.08 -11.24
C SER A 85 9.29 -10.60 -11.20
N MET A 86 8.62 -11.30 -10.26
CA MET A 86 8.70 -12.77 -10.12
C MET A 86 8.05 -13.54 -11.28
N SER A 87 7.32 -12.86 -12.15
CA SER A 87 6.81 -13.43 -13.39
C SER A 87 7.82 -13.46 -14.54
N ASP A 88 9.00 -12.85 -14.37
CA ASP A 88 9.97 -12.67 -15.44
C ASP A 88 10.80 -13.96 -15.65
N GLU A 89 11.21 -14.22 -16.89
CA GLU A 89 11.94 -15.46 -17.26
C GLU A 89 13.30 -15.62 -16.53
N ASN A 90 13.85 -14.53 -15.98
CA ASN A 90 15.19 -14.47 -15.39
C ASN A 90 15.20 -14.51 -13.85
N VAL A 91 14.09 -14.84 -13.20
CA VAL A 91 13.98 -14.84 -11.74
C VAL A 91 14.90 -15.91 -11.12
N THR A 92 15.75 -15.49 -10.22
CA THR A 92 16.74 -16.36 -9.57
C THR A 92 16.26 -16.87 -8.21
N GLU A 93 16.95 -17.89 -7.67
CA GLU A 93 16.72 -18.33 -6.28
C GLU A 93 17.02 -17.21 -5.28
N SER A 94 18.06 -16.41 -5.55
CA SER A 94 18.42 -15.28 -4.69
C SER A 94 17.31 -14.23 -4.63
N ASP A 95 16.58 -14.01 -5.74
CA ASP A 95 15.44 -13.09 -5.75
C ASP A 95 14.30 -13.62 -4.86
N ARG A 96 14.04 -14.94 -4.91
CA ARG A 96 13.03 -15.60 -4.06
C ARG A 96 13.41 -15.52 -2.58
N GLU A 97 14.65 -15.86 -2.23
CA GLU A 97 15.17 -15.73 -0.86
C GLU A 97 15.04 -14.28 -0.37
N LYS A 98 15.34 -13.30 -1.23
CA LYS A 98 15.22 -11.88 -0.90
C LYS A 98 13.77 -11.46 -0.68
N LEU A 99 12.82 -11.93 -1.50
CA LEU A 99 11.39 -11.67 -1.30
C LEU A 99 10.92 -12.27 0.02
N LYS A 100 11.28 -13.53 0.27
CA LYS A 100 10.98 -14.21 1.53
C LYS A 100 11.50 -13.42 2.73
N GLN A 101 12.75 -12.96 2.68
CA GLN A 101 13.35 -12.17 3.76
C GLN A 101 12.58 -10.86 4.01
N LEU A 102 12.19 -10.15 2.95
CA LEU A 102 11.41 -8.91 3.08
C LEU A 102 10.03 -9.16 3.70
N VAL A 103 9.35 -10.24 3.28
CA VAL A 103 8.05 -10.64 3.83
C VAL A 103 8.17 -11.06 5.31
N ASP A 104 9.20 -11.83 5.66
CA ASP A 104 9.47 -12.22 7.05
C ASP A 104 9.75 -11.00 7.93
N LEU A 105 10.42 -9.96 7.40
CA LEU A 105 10.64 -8.69 8.10
C LEU A 105 9.34 -7.90 8.30
N ALA A 106 8.44 -7.89 7.31
CA ALA A 106 7.13 -7.26 7.45
C ALA A 106 6.27 -7.95 8.52
N GLN A 107 6.26 -9.28 8.56
CA GLN A 107 5.59 -10.02 9.63
C GLN A 107 6.17 -9.71 11.01
N GLN A 108 7.49 -9.61 11.13
CA GLN A 108 8.14 -9.24 12.39
C GLN A 108 7.84 -7.79 12.80
N ASN A 109 7.82 -6.85 11.86
CA ASN A 109 7.47 -5.45 12.10
C ASN A 109 6.06 -5.33 12.69
N ASP A 110 5.10 -6.06 12.11
CA ASP A 110 3.72 -6.15 12.59
C ASP A 110 3.60 -6.80 13.96
N ALA A 111 4.30 -7.93 14.18
CA ALA A 111 4.30 -8.61 15.46
C ALA A 111 4.87 -7.72 16.58
N ASN A 112 5.98 -7.04 16.31
CA ASN A 112 6.62 -6.13 17.27
C ASN A 112 5.69 -4.97 17.65
N PHE A 113 5.01 -4.37 16.67
CA PHE A 113 4.06 -3.29 16.95
C PHE A 113 2.83 -3.78 17.71
N HIS A 114 2.29 -4.94 17.32
CA HIS A 114 1.18 -5.57 18.04
C HIS A 114 1.53 -5.84 19.51
N ASP A 115 2.71 -6.42 19.75
CA ASP A 115 3.20 -6.70 21.09
C ASP A 115 3.40 -5.41 21.88
N PHE A 116 3.93 -4.35 21.25
CA PHE A 116 4.08 -3.05 21.89
C PHE A 116 2.74 -2.46 22.35
N ILE A 117 1.72 -2.43 21.48
CA ILE A 117 0.42 -1.84 21.83
C ILE A 117 -0.41 -2.72 22.76
N SER A 118 -0.19 -4.03 22.77
CA SER A 118 -0.95 -4.99 23.58
C SER A 118 -0.37 -5.19 24.97
N ASN A 119 0.96 -5.08 25.12
CA ASN A 119 1.63 -5.33 26.39
C ASN A 119 1.93 -4.06 27.20
N ASN A 120 1.56 -2.88 26.73
CA ASN A 120 1.76 -1.62 27.44
C ASN A 120 0.44 -0.87 27.65
N THR A 121 0.39 -0.03 28.69
CA THR A 121 -0.71 0.91 28.90
C THR A 121 -0.49 2.13 28.01
N ILE A 122 -1.18 2.18 26.87
CA ILE A 122 -1.17 3.32 25.93
C ILE A 122 -2.33 4.29 26.23
N PRO A 123 -2.24 5.57 25.77
CA PRO A 123 -3.32 6.54 25.97
C PRO A 123 -4.66 6.06 25.39
N ASP A 124 -5.76 6.35 26.08
CA ASP A 124 -7.07 5.77 25.76
C ASP A 124 -7.56 6.09 24.34
N ASP A 125 -7.32 7.32 23.88
CA ASP A 125 -7.67 7.80 22.55
C ASP A 125 -6.75 7.24 21.44
N TYR A 126 -5.66 6.55 21.80
CA TYR A 126 -4.77 5.84 20.86
C TYR A 126 -5.10 4.35 20.75
N LYS A 127 -5.82 3.76 21.71
CA LYS A 127 -6.09 2.30 21.75
C LYS A 127 -6.75 1.78 20.48
N LYS A 128 -7.90 2.36 20.12
CA LYS A 128 -8.64 1.94 18.93
C LYS A 128 -7.87 2.26 17.62
N PRO A 129 -7.39 3.50 17.41
CA PRO A 129 -6.69 3.83 16.16
C PRO A 129 -5.41 3.02 15.94
N SER A 130 -4.62 2.75 16.98
CA SER A 130 -3.38 1.95 16.85
C SER A 130 -3.70 0.49 16.49
N LYS A 131 -4.78 -0.05 17.04
CA LYS A 131 -5.26 -1.39 16.66
C LYS A 131 -5.76 -1.41 15.21
N GLU A 132 -6.52 -0.40 14.79
CA GLU A 132 -7.00 -0.30 13.40
C GLU A 132 -5.85 -0.15 12.40
N MET A 133 -4.79 0.60 12.75
CA MET A 133 -3.56 0.67 11.95
C MET A 133 -2.88 -0.69 11.84
N TYR A 134 -2.66 -1.38 12.96
CA TYR A 134 -2.10 -2.73 12.95
C TYR A 134 -2.94 -3.69 12.09
N GLU A 135 -4.26 -3.69 12.24
CA GLU A 135 -5.15 -4.57 11.46
C GLU A 135 -5.14 -4.27 9.96
N PHE A 136 -4.97 -3.00 9.59
CA PHE A 136 -4.86 -2.58 8.19
C PHE A 136 -3.53 -3.04 7.58
N ILE A 137 -2.41 -2.70 8.22
CA ILE A 137 -1.07 -3.03 7.71
C ILE A 137 -0.86 -4.54 7.73
N SER A 138 -1.18 -5.24 8.82
CA SER A 138 -1.04 -6.70 8.88
C SER A 138 -1.91 -7.46 7.90
N ALA A 139 -3.06 -6.90 7.49
CA ALA A 139 -3.85 -7.47 6.41
C ALA A 139 -3.16 -7.28 5.04
N SER A 140 -2.44 -6.17 4.83
CA SER A 140 -1.56 -5.96 3.67
C SER A 140 -0.39 -6.94 3.68
N THR A 141 0.35 -7.05 4.79
CA THR A 141 1.43 -8.03 4.98
C THR A 141 0.95 -9.45 4.72
N ALA A 142 -0.25 -9.81 5.17
CA ALA A 142 -0.82 -11.14 4.92
C ALA A 142 -1.08 -11.42 3.43
N LEU A 143 -1.38 -10.40 2.61
CA LEU A 143 -1.46 -10.56 1.16
C LEU A 143 -0.07 -10.87 0.58
N SER A 144 0.97 -10.18 1.04
CA SER A 144 2.35 -10.41 0.62
C SER A 144 2.84 -11.82 0.99
N VAL A 145 2.48 -12.32 2.17
CA VAL A 145 2.77 -13.70 2.61
C VAL A 145 2.09 -14.72 1.71
N GLU A 146 0.80 -14.53 1.42
CA GLU A 146 0.07 -15.44 0.55
C GLU A 146 0.63 -15.42 -0.88
N LEU A 147 1.00 -14.24 -1.40
CA LEU A 147 1.64 -14.11 -2.71
C LEU A 147 3.02 -14.80 -2.76
N GLU A 148 3.88 -14.57 -1.76
CA GLU A 148 5.21 -15.16 -1.68
C GLU A 148 5.15 -16.70 -1.68
N HIS A 149 4.26 -17.27 -0.87
CA HIS A 149 4.08 -18.72 -0.81
C HIS A 149 3.57 -19.32 -2.14
N GLU A 150 2.71 -18.61 -2.85
CA GLU A 150 2.22 -19.07 -4.15
C GLU A 150 3.29 -18.95 -5.24
N LEU A 151 4.12 -17.91 -5.21
CA LEU A 151 5.28 -17.78 -6.10
C LEU A 151 6.30 -18.90 -5.87
N ASP A 152 6.56 -19.29 -4.62
CA ASP A 152 7.44 -20.42 -4.29
C ASP A 152 6.88 -21.75 -4.83
N LYS A 153 5.58 -22.01 -4.66
CA LYS A 153 4.94 -23.20 -5.24
C LYS A 153 5.03 -23.23 -6.76
N ILE A 154 4.83 -22.09 -7.43
CA ILE A 154 4.93 -22.00 -8.89
C ILE A 154 6.36 -22.35 -9.34
N ALA A 155 7.39 -21.91 -8.61
CA ALA A 155 8.77 -22.25 -8.92
C ALA A 155 9.06 -23.75 -8.79
N GLN A 156 8.41 -24.43 -7.85
CA GLN A 156 8.58 -25.87 -7.61
C GLN A 156 7.75 -26.75 -8.57
N ASP A 157 6.49 -26.41 -8.78
CA ASP A 157 5.49 -27.26 -9.45
C ASP A 157 5.13 -26.80 -10.87
N GLY A 158 5.54 -25.60 -11.26
CA GLY A 158 5.30 -25.01 -12.60
C GLY A 158 3.83 -24.74 -12.94
N ASN A 159 2.91 -24.81 -11.97
CA ASN A 159 1.47 -24.77 -12.24
C ASN A 159 0.75 -23.64 -11.49
N LEU A 160 0.46 -22.56 -12.22
CA LEU A 160 -0.24 -21.35 -11.75
C LEU A 160 -1.73 -21.60 -11.39
N PHE A 161 -2.35 -22.67 -11.91
CA PHE A 161 -3.81 -22.83 -11.93
C PHE A 161 -4.41 -23.56 -10.73
N LYS A 162 -3.60 -23.99 -9.76
CA LYS A 162 -4.08 -24.66 -8.53
C LYS A 162 -4.17 -23.72 -7.31
N THR A 163 -3.81 -22.46 -7.49
CA THR A 163 -3.75 -21.51 -6.39
C THR A 163 -5.15 -20.99 -6.06
N ASP A 164 -5.64 -21.32 -4.86
CA ASP A 164 -6.82 -20.69 -4.27
C ASP A 164 -6.39 -19.42 -3.54
N PHE A 165 -6.46 -18.30 -4.25
CA PHE A 165 -6.15 -16.99 -3.69
C PHE A 165 -7.29 -16.52 -2.78
N SER A 166 -7.09 -16.64 -1.47
CA SER A 166 -7.99 -16.14 -0.44
C SER A 166 -7.88 -14.62 -0.22
N PHE A 167 -7.10 -13.91 -1.07
CA PHE A 167 -6.89 -12.46 -1.09
C PHE A 167 -8.17 -11.65 -0.85
N THR A 168 -9.30 -12.12 -1.37
CA THR A 168 -10.62 -11.47 -1.24
C THR A 168 -11.04 -11.21 0.21
N LYS A 169 -10.67 -12.09 1.15
CA LYS A 169 -10.98 -11.92 2.58
C LYS A 169 -10.19 -10.80 3.24
N ARG A 170 -9.05 -10.38 2.66
CA ARG A 170 -8.19 -9.34 3.22
C ARG A 170 -8.60 -7.94 2.77
N PHE A 171 -9.26 -7.81 1.62
CA PHE A 171 -9.75 -6.52 1.10
C PHE A 171 -10.86 -5.90 1.96
N GLU A 172 -11.54 -6.68 2.81
CA GLU A 172 -12.45 -6.10 3.81
C GLU A 172 -11.72 -5.19 4.80
N LYS A 173 -10.45 -5.48 5.11
CA LYS A 173 -9.62 -4.70 6.03
C LYS A 173 -8.79 -3.66 5.31
N VAL A 174 -8.20 -4.01 4.17
CA VAL A 174 -7.38 -3.12 3.34
C VAL A 174 -8.29 -2.41 2.32
N ASN A 175 -8.92 -1.32 2.75
CA ASN A 175 -9.77 -0.51 1.87
C ASN A 175 -9.64 1.00 2.13
N GLY A 176 -10.01 1.80 1.13
CA GLY A 176 -9.88 3.25 1.17
C GLY A 176 -10.69 3.94 2.27
N ARG A 177 -11.75 3.31 2.82
CA ARG A 177 -12.45 3.87 3.98
C ARG A 177 -11.58 3.74 5.23
N LYS A 178 -11.00 2.57 5.46
CA LYS A 178 -10.11 2.31 6.59
C LYS A 178 -8.84 3.14 6.53
N GLN A 179 -8.24 3.28 5.35
CA GLN A 179 -7.12 4.19 5.13
C GLN A 179 -7.48 5.63 5.52
N LYS A 180 -8.62 6.17 5.06
CA LYS A 180 -9.04 7.55 5.41
C LYS A 180 -9.29 7.75 6.91
N GLU A 181 -9.80 6.72 7.60
CA GLU A 181 -9.96 6.75 9.06
C GLU A 181 -8.60 6.87 9.76
N ILE A 182 -7.60 6.09 9.31
CA ILE A 182 -6.22 6.14 9.81
C ILE A 182 -5.58 7.50 9.53
N GLU A 183 -5.61 7.97 8.27
CA GLU A 183 -5.05 9.26 7.86
C GLU A 183 -5.63 10.44 8.65
N LYS A 184 -6.94 10.41 8.90
CA LYS A 184 -7.61 11.42 9.72
C LYS A 184 -7.04 11.46 11.13
N PHE A 185 -6.89 10.30 11.79
CA PHE A 185 -6.30 10.24 13.12
C PHE A 185 -4.84 10.73 13.12
N LEU A 186 -4.04 10.29 12.16
CA LEU A 186 -2.64 10.72 12.02
C LEU A 186 -2.54 12.24 11.90
N LYS A 187 -3.40 12.85 11.08
CA LYS A 187 -3.50 14.30 10.92
C LYS A 187 -3.91 15.00 12.21
N GLU A 188 -4.95 14.51 12.89
CA GLU A 188 -5.42 15.07 14.17
C GLU A 188 -4.34 15.02 15.25
N LYS A 189 -3.52 13.97 15.26
CA LYS A 189 -2.41 13.78 16.21
C LYS A 189 -1.08 14.39 15.76
N ASN A 190 -1.03 15.02 14.58
CA ASN A 190 0.19 15.56 13.96
C ASN A 190 1.29 14.50 13.79
N ILE A 191 0.92 13.27 13.46
CA ILE A 191 1.85 12.18 13.12
C ILE A 191 2.04 12.22 11.60
N ARG A 192 3.26 12.59 11.16
CA ARG A 192 3.63 12.57 9.74
C ARG A 192 4.36 11.26 9.44
N THR A 193 3.91 10.54 8.43
CA THR A 193 4.48 9.26 7.98
C THR A 193 4.63 9.29 6.46
N GLU A 194 5.56 8.52 5.92
CA GLU A 194 5.77 8.36 4.47
C GLU A 194 4.83 7.30 3.88
N TYR A 195 4.25 6.43 4.70
CA TYR A 195 3.42 5.29 4.26
C TYR A 195 2.27 5.68 3.31
N PHE A 196 1.54 6.76 3.63
CA PHE A 196 0.37 7.22 2.87
C PHE A 196 0.65 8.42 1.94
N ASN A 197 1.89 8.89 1.84
CA ASN A 197 2.25 10.10 1.10
C ASN A 197 2.81 9.81 -0.31
N LYS A 198 2.26 8.79 -0.98
CA LYS A 198 2.67 8.36 -2.32
C LYS A 198 1.72 8.89 -3.39
#